data_AF-A0A957V644-F1
#
_entry.id   AF-A0A957V644-F1
#
_cell.length_a   1.000
_cell.length_b   1.000
_cell.length_c   1.000
_cell.angle_alpha   90.00
_cell.angle_beta   90.00
_cell.angle_gamma   90.00
#
_symmetry.space_group_name_H-M   'P 1'
#
loop_
_entity.id
_entity.type
_entity.pdbx_description
1 polymer ?
#
loop_
_entity_poly.entity_id
_entity_poly.type
_entity_poly.pdbx_seq_one_letter_code
_entity_poly.pdbx_strand_id
1 'polypeptide(L)'
;LFALGEGALGLATVYYAVSAFMTNTFGVFVASSGSAPPIKALQQSLRAPVLYAALFGLLLNRFAVPVPDSVFRAVDLMADAAIPCMLVLLGIQLSVTPINRDQLVVWRSMAIRLVLSPLLALLLCLLLGVTGLERQVFILQAAMPTAVVTTVLATEFAAAPRLVAAAVLLSTLASMATISIVLVLLV
;
A
#
# COMPACT_ATOMS: atom_id res chain seq x y z
N LEU A 1 -13.27 5.53 -3.44
CA LEU A 1 -14.02 4.52 -2.68
C LEU A 1 -15.31 5.10 -2.13
N PHE A 2 -15.25 6.19 -1.36
CA PHE A 2 -16.46 6.90 -0.90
C PHE A 2 -17.39 7.36 -2.05
N ALA A 3 -16.83 7.68 -3.22
CA ALA A 3 -17.58 8.01 -4.42
C ALA A 3 -18.33 6.82 -5.09
N LEU A 4 -18.00 5.57 -4.74
CA LEU A 4 -18.59 4.35 -5.32
C LEU A 4 -19.65 3.68 -4.41
N GLY A 5 -19.94 4.26 -3.24
CA GLY A 5 -20.93 3.76 -2.27
C GLY A 5 -20.40 2.77 -1.22
N GLU A 6 -21.25 2.38 -0.27
CA GLU A 6 -20.85 1.55 0.90
C GLU A 6 -20.36 0.14 0.51
N GLY A 7 -20.93 -0.47 -0.53
CA GLY A 7 -20.49 -1.79 -1.03
C GLY A 7 -19.04 -1.80 -1.53
N ALA A 8 -18.51 -0.64 -1.95
CA ALA A 8 -17.13 -0.51 -2.41
C ALA A 8 -16.11 -0.60 -1.26
N LEU A 9 -16.49 -0.23 -0.03
CA LEU A 9 -15.61 -0.28 1.14
C LEU A 9 -15.25 -1.72 1.49
N GLY A 10 -16.22 -2.63 1.51
CA GLY A 10 -15.97 -4.05 1.79
C GLY A 10 -15.01 -4.68 0.78
N LEU A 11 -15.24 -4.46 -0.51
CA LEU A 11 -14.35 -4.93 -1.58
C LEU A 11 -12.95 -4.33 -1.48
N ALA A 12 -12.85 -3.04 -1.13
CA ALA A 12 -11.59 -2.36 -0.90
C ALA A 12 -10.80 -2.94 0.29
N THR A 13 -11.47 -3.30 1.38
CA THR A 13 -10.82 -3.92 2.54
C THR A 13 -10.23 -5.28 2.17
N VAL A 14 -10.96 -6.09 1.40
CA VAL A 14 -10.44 -7.38 0.89
C VAL A 14 -9.23 -7.15 -0.02
N TYR A 15 -9.32 -6.21 -0.96
CA TYR A 15 -8.19 -5.84 -1.81
C TYR A 15 -6.97 -5.42 -0.98
N TYR A 16 -7.18 -4.55 0.02
CA TYR A 16 -6.13 -4.08 0.91
C TYR A 16 -5.48 -5.23 1.67
N ALA A 17 -6.26 -6.18 2.21
CA ALA A 17 -5.72 -7.33 2.92
C ALA A 17 -4.79 -8.19 2.03
N VAL A 18 -5.21 -8.46 0.79
CA VAL A 18 -4.39 -9.20 -0.19
C VAL A 18 -3.14 -8.41 -0.56
N SER A 19 -3.27 -7.10 -0.81
CA SER A 19 -2.16 -6.23 -1.15
C SER A 19 -1.15 -6.10 0.00
N ALA A 20 -1.64 -6.00 1.24
CA ALA A 20 -0.84 -5.95 2.45
C ALA A 20 -0.09 -7.28 2.67
N PHE A 21 -0.73 -8.42 2.43
CA PHE A 21 -0.07 -9.73 2.48
C PHE A 21 1.05 -9.82 1.43
N MET A 22 0.78 -9.42 0.18
CA MET A 22 1.81 -9.38 -0.87
C MET A 22 2.96 -8.43 -0.52
N THR A 23 2.65 -7.25 0.02
CA THR A 23 3.67 -6.24 0.38
C THR A 23 4.55 -6.73 1.54
N ASN A 24 3.96 -7.34 2.56
CA ASN A 24 4.70 -7.90 3.69
C ASN A 24 5.50 -9.16 3.34
N THR A 25 5.12 -9.88 2.27
CA THR A 25 5.85 -11.05 1.79
C THR A 25 6.87 -10.67 0.72
N PHE A 26 6.38 -10.33 -0.47
CA PHE A 26 7.19 -10.04 -1.64
C PHE A 26 7.90 -8.69 -1.54
N GLY A 27 7.22 -7.67 -1.00
CA GLY A 27 7.82 -6.35 -0.81
C GLY A 27 9.00 -6.37 0.17
N VAL A 28 8.85 -7.07 1.30
CA VAL A 28 9.94 -7.30 2.27
C VAL A 28 11.07 -8.10 1.65
N PHE A 29 10.75 -9.15 0.88
CA PHE A 29 11.76 -9.93 0.17
C PHE A 29 12.59 -9.07 -0.80
N VAL A 30 11.94 -8.25 -1.62
CA VAL A 30 12.62 -7.35 -2.57
C VAL A 30 13.44 -6.29 -1.83
N ALA A 31 12.90 -5.69 -0.77
CA ALA A 31 13.59 -4.68 0.03
C ALA A 31 14.84 -5.24 0.72
N SER A 32 14.81 -6.50 1.17
CA SER A 32 15.91 -7.16 1.87
C SER A 32 16.92 -7.84 0.94
N SER A 33 16.59 -8.05 -0.33
CA SER A 33 17.47 -8.68 -1.35
C SER A 33 18.80 -7.93 -1.55
N GLY A 34 18.86 -6.63 -1.24
CA GLY A 34 20.10 -5.84 -1.33
C GLY A 34 21.01 -5.91 -0.09
N SER A 35 20.48 -6.38 1.06
CA SER A 35 21.13 -6.23 2.37
C SER A 35 21.30 -7.55 3.13
N ALA A 36 20.55 -8.61 2.77
CA ALA A 36 20.58 -9.90 3.45
C ALA A 36 20.29 -11.08 2.49
N PRO A 37 20.77 -12.31 2.79
CA PRO A 37 20.46 -13.49 1.98
C PRO A 37 18.94 -13.78 1.95
N PRO A 38 18.43 -14.37 0.85
CA PRO A 38 16.99 -14.56 0.60
C PRO A 38 16.26 -15.39 1.68
N ILE A 39 17.00 -16.23 2.42
CA ILE A 39 16.46 -17.00 3.54
C ILE A 39 16.22 -16.12 4.78
N LYS A 40 17.08 -15.12 5.03
CA LYS A 40 16.90 -14.15 6.13
C LYS A 40 15.77 -13.16 5.83
N ALA A 41 15.64 -12.76 4.57
CA ALA A 41 14.52 -11.99 4.05
C ALA A 41 13.15 -12.66 4.32
N LEU A 42 13.05 -13.95 3.99
CA LEU A 42 11.85 -14.74 4.23
C LEU A 42 11.58 -14.96 5.72
N GLN A 43 12.63 -15.20 6.53
CA GLN A 43 12.52 -15.28 7.99
C GLN A 43 12.09 -13.95 8.63
N GLN A 44 12.52 -12.80 8.10
CA GLN A 44 12.09 -11.48 8.58
C GLN A 44 10.65 -11.16 8.17
N SER A 45 10.24 -11.54 6.96
CA SER A 45 8.84 -11.45 6.53
C SER A 45 7.92 -12.28 7.42
N LEU A 46 8.33 -13.49 7.82
CA LEU A 46 7.62 -14.30 8.80
C LEU A 46 7.64 -13.70 10.21
N ARG A 47 8.59 -12.81 10.55
CA ARG A 47 8.57 -12.05 11.81
C ARG A 47 7.75 -10.76 11.72
N ALA A 48 7.24 -10.38 10.54
CA ALA A 48 6.47 -9.17 10.37
C ALA A 48 5.17 -9.26 11.19
N PRO A 49 4.95 -8.38 12.19
CA PRO A 49 3.82 -8.48 13.11
C PRO A 49 2.46 -8.38 12.40
N VAL A 50 2.42 -7.74 11.23
CA VAL A 50 1.20 -7.52 10.44
C VAL A 50 0.54 -8.83 10.04
N LEU A 51 1.32 -9.86 9.68
CA LEU A 51 0.77 -11.14 9.26
C LEU A 51 0.07 -11.87 10.41
N TYR A 52 0.70 -11.87 11.58
CA TYR A 52 0.12 -12.45 12.78
C TYR A 52 -1.11 -11.66 13.26
N ALA A 53 -1.05 -10.33 13.23
CA ALA A 53 -2.17 -9.48 13.61
C ALA A 53 -3.40 -9.72 12.73
N ALA A 54 -3.23 -9.84 11.40
CA ALA A 54 -4.31 -10.15 10.47
C ALA A 54 -4.92 -11.53 10.75
N LEU A 55 -4.09 -12.55 10.98
CA LEU A 55 -4.55 -13.90 11.30
C LEU A 55 -5.33 -13.93 12.62
N PHE A 56 -4.82 -13.28 13.66
CA PHE A 56 -5.50 -13.16 14.95
C PHE A 56 -6.84 -12.43 14.81
N GLY A 57 -6.89 -11.31 14.09
CA GLY A 57 -8.13 -10.58 13.84
C GLY A 57 -9.19 -11.43 13.13
N LEU A 58 -8.78 -12.21 12.15
CA LEU A 58 -9.67 -13.10 11.39
C LEU A 58 -10.17 -14.28 12.25
N LEU A 59 -9.32 -14.84 13.09
CA LEU A 59 -9.70 -15.88 14.05
C LEU A 59 -10.69 -15.35 15.11
N LEU A 60 -10.40 -14.19 15.72
CA LEU A 60 -11.29 -13.55 16.69
C LEU A 60 -12.66 -13.26 16.07
N ASN A 61 -12.69 -12.78 14.83
CA ASN A 61 -13.93 -12.57 14.09
C ASN A 61 -14.68 -13.89 13.84
N ARG A 62 -13.98 -14.94 13.38
CA ARG A 62 -14.58 -16.25 13.08
C ARG A 62 -15.18 -16.93 14.31
N PHE A 63 -14.52 -16.81 15.46
CA PHE A 63 -14.98 -17.38 16.73
C PHE A 63 -15.88 -16.43 17.54
N ALA A 64 -16.19 -15.24 17.00
CA ALA A 64 -16.99 -14.20 17.66
C ALA A 64 -16.53 -13.94 19.11
N VAL A 65 -15.21 -13.97 19.33
CA VAL A 65 -14.64 -13.79 20.67
C VAL A 65 -14.91 -12.35 21.11
N PRO A 66 -15.62 -12.13 22.23
CA PRO A 66 -15.89 -10.78 22.71
C PRO A 66 -14.58 -10.14 23.18
N VAL A 67 -14.11 -9.15 22.41
CA VAL A 67 -12.96 -8.34 22.78
C VAL A 67 -13.47 -7.09 23.51
N PRO A 68 -12.94 -6.75 24.70
CA PRO A 68 -13.40 -5.58 25.43
C PRO A 68 -13.20 -4.28 24.65
N ASP A 69 -14.16 -3.35 24.73
CA ASP A 69 -14.10 -2.04 24.04
C ASP A 69 -12.86 -1.20 24.40
N SER A 70 -12.24 -1.48 25.55
CA SER A 70 -11.00 -0.83 25.96
C SER A 70 -9.82 -1.21 25.07
N VAL A 71 -9.80 -2.46 24.60
CA VAL A 71 -8.76 -2.96 23.67
C VAL A 71 -8.95 -2.36 22.29
N PHE A 72 -10.19 -2.34 21.78
CA PHE A 72 -10.48 -1.68 20.50
C PHE A 72 -10.10 -0.21 20.51
N ARG A 73 -10.49 0.55 21.55
CA ARG A 73 -10.07 1.95 21.69
C ARG A 73 -8.56 2.13 21.69
N ALA A 74 -7.81 1.25 22.35
CA ALA A 74 -6.36 1.33 22.33
C ALA A 74 -5.80 1.08 20.92
N VAL A 75 -6.32 0.08 20.21
CA VAL A 75 -5.92 -0.23 18.83
C VAL A 75 -6.26 0.91 17.89
N ASP A 76 -7.46 1.48 18.00
CA ASP A 76 -7.91 2.60 17.17
C ASP A 76 -7.04 3.85 17.39
N LEU A 77 -6.71 4.17 18.65
CA LEU A 77 -5.80 5.28 18.96
C LEU A 77 -4.41 5.08 18.35
N MET A 78 -3.88 3.85 18.37
CA MET A 78 -2.60 3.54 17.73
C MET A 78 -2.69 3.61 16.21
N ALA A 79 -3.79 3.14 15.61
CA ALA A 79 -4.02 3.20 14.18
C ALA A 79 -4.13 4.65 13.70
N ASP A 80 -4.86 5.50 14.43
CA ASP A 80 -5.01 6.93 14.15
C ASP A 80 -3.67 7.67 14.27
N ALA A 81 -2.84 7.30 15.26
CA ALA A 81 -1.50 7.89 15.43
C ALA A 81 -0.48 7.41 14.38
N ALA A 82 -0.70 6.24 13.76
CA ALA A 82 0.24 5.67 12.81
C ALA A 82 0.37 6.52 11.53
N ILE A 83 -0.74 7.04 11.00
CA ILE A 83 -0.74 7.83 9.76
C ILE A 83 0.09 9.12 9.90
N PRO A 84 -0.14 9.99 10.92
CA PRO A 84 0.70 11.16 11.17
C PRO A 84 2.18 10.82 11.34
N CYS A 85 2.50 9.78 12.12
CA CYS A 85 3.89 9.34 12.33
C CYS A 85 4.57 8.94 11.02
N MET A 86 3.89 8.21 10.15
CA MET A 86 4.41 7.84 8.83
C MET A 86 4.63 9.06 7.93
N LEU A 87 3.74 10.05 7.99
CA LEU A 87 3.91 11.30 7.23
C LEU A 87 5.08 12.15 7.75
N VAL A 88 5.30 12.20 9.06
CA VAL A 88 6.48 12.84 9.66
C VAL A 88 7.75 12.13 9.23
N LEU A 89 7.78 10.80 9.28
CA LEU A 89 8.92 10.01 8.79
C LEU A 89 9.20 10.30 7.31
N LEU A 90 8.17 10.31 6.46
CA LEU A 90 8.29 10.69 5.06
C LEU A 90 8.92 12.09 4.90
N GLY A 91 8.44 13.07 5.68
CA GLY A 91 8.96 14.44 5.68
C GLY A 91 10.44 14.52 6.07
N ILE A 92 10.84 13.82 7.14
CA ILE A 92 12.24 13.71 7.57
C ILE A 92 13.09 13.12 6.44
N GLN A 93 12.63 12.04 5.80
CA GLN A 93 13.39 11.40 4.71
C GLN A 93 13.58 12.32 3.49
N LEU A 94 12.65 13.24 3.25
CA LEU A 94 12.76 14.24 2.19
C LEU A 94 13.69 15.40 2.57
N SER A 95 13.69 15.83 3.83
CA SER A 95 14.51 16.98 4.27
C SER A 95 16.01 16.74 4.16
N VAL A 96 16.45 15.48 4.18
CA VAL A 96 17.86 15.10 4.07
C VAL A 96 18.35 14.93 2.61
N THR A 97 17.56 15.35 1.60
CA THR A 97 17.78 14.96 0.19
C THR A 97 17.84 16.12 -0.81
N PRO A 98 18.96 16.32 -1.54
CA PRO A 98 18.95 17.08 -2.80
C PRO A 98 18.42 16.19 -3.95
N ILE A 99 17.44 16.67 -4.72
CA ILE A 99 16.63 15.91 -5.70
C ILE A 99 17.41 15.46 -6.97
N ASN A 100 18.74 15.47 -7.00
CA ASN A 100 19.47 15.57 -8.28
C ASN A 100 20.12 14.30 -8.85
N ARG A 101 20.16 13.13 -8.19
CA ARG A 101 20.94 11.99 -8.72
C ARG A 101 20.19 10.86 -9.44
N ASP A 102 18.92 10.57 -9.15
CA ASP A 102 18.21 9.44 -9.81
C ASP A 102 16.73 9.72 -10.13
N GLN A 103 16.40 10.96 -10.54
CA GLN A 103 15.02 11.35 -10.88
C GLN A 103 14.37 10.43 -11.93
N LEU A 104 15.16 9.90 -12.87
CA LEU A 104 14.66 9.03 -13.92
C LEU A 104 14.08 7.72 -13.37
N VAL A 105 14.68 7.17 -12.30
CA VAL A 105 14.17 5.96 -11.64
C VAL A 105 12.83 6.25 -10.97
N VAL A 106 12.74 7.39 -10.27
CA VAL A 106 11.52 7.84 -9.59
C VAL A 106 10.38 8.05 -10.60
N TRP A 107 10.63 8.76 -11.69
CA TRP A 107 9.65 8.99 -12.75
C TRP A 107 9.18 7.70 -13.43
N ARG A 108 10.09 6.76 -13.67
CA ARG A 108 9.74 5.43 -14.23
C ARG A 108 8.87 4.63 -13.28
N SER A 109 9.23 4.57 -12.00
CA SER A 109 8.43 3.89 -10.97
C SER A 109 7.04 4.49 -10.85
N MET A 110 6.94 5.82 -10.90
CA MET A 110 5.65 6.51 -10.92
C MET A 110 4.83 6.19 -12.17
N ALA A 111 5.41 6.27 -13.37
CA ALA A 111 4.69 5.98 -14.61
C ALA A 111 4.15 4.53 -14.62
N ILE A 112 4.96 3.57 -14.16
CA ILE A 112 4.53 2.17 -14.02
C ILE A 112 3.37 2.07 -13.02
N ARG A 113 3.44 2.74 -11.87
CA ARG A 113 2.43 2.66 -10.81
C ARG A 113 1.16 3.47 -11.05
N LEU A 114 1.22 4.55 -11.83
CA LEU A 114 0.06 5.42 -12.06
C LEU A 114 -0.61 5.17 -13.41
N VAL A 115 0.12 4.61 -14.38
CA VAL A 115 -0.41 4.38 -15.74
C VAL A 115 -0.48 2.88 -16.03
N LEU A 116 0.62 2.15 -15.84
CA LEU A 116 0.67 0.73 -16.21
C LEU A 116 -0.23 -0.14 -15.30
N SER A 117 -0.26 0.10 -13.99
CA SER A 117 -1.10 -0.72 -13.08
C SER A 117 -2.60 -0.56 -13.31
N PRO A 118 -3.22 0.64 -13.47
CA PRO A 118 -4.64 0.72 -13.78
C PRO A 118 -4.96 0.17 -15.18
N LEU A 119 -4.06 0.32 -16.16
CA LEU A 119 -4.22 -0.30 -17.48
C LEU A 119 -4.22 -1.82 -17.40
N LEU A 120 -3.29 -2.40 -16.63
CA LEU A 120 -3.25 -3.85 -16.40
C LEU A 120 -4.49 -4.33 -15.64
N ALA A 121 -4.95 -3.59 -14.63
CA ALA A 121 -6.18 -3.91 -13.92
C ALA A 121 -7.39 -3.90 -14.86
N LEU A 122 -7.49 -2.90 -15.74
CA LEU A 122 -8.54 -2.82 -16.75
C LEU A 122 -8.47 -3.99 -17.73
N LEU A 123 -7.29 -4.33 -18.23
CA LEU A 123 -7.08 -5.46 -19.15
C LEU A 123 -7.45 -6.80 -18.48
N LEU A 124 -7.04 -7.01 -17.23
CA LEU A 124 -7.40 -8.22 -16.48
C LEU A 124 -8.90 -8.30 -16.22
N CYS A 125 -9.56 -7.19 -15.87
CA CYS A 125 -11.02 -7.17 -15.72
C CYS A 125 -11.72 -7.52 -17.03
N LEU A 126 -11.22 -7.05 -18.18
CA LEU A 126 -11.78 -7.39 -19.49
C LEU A 126 -11.58 -8.87 -19.83
N LEU A 127 -10.39 -9.42 -19.59
CA LEU A 127 -10.08 -10.84 -19.87
C LEU A 127 -10.87 -11.79 -18.97
N LEU A 128 -11.09 -11.42 -17.72
CA LEU A 128 -11.82 -12.22 -16.73
C LEU A 128 -13.34 -11.97 -16.74
N GLY A 129 -13.83 -11.03 -17.57
CA GLY A 129 -15.25 -10.68 -17.65
C GLY A 129 -15.81 -10.01 -16.39
N VAL A 130 -14.96 -9.38 -15.57
CA VAL A 130 -15.37 -8.69 -14.33
C VAL A 130 -16.09 -7.39 -14.71
N THR A 131 -17.32 -7.23 -14.23
CA THR A 131 -18.19 -6.08 -14.56
C THR A 131 -18.77 -5.44 -13.30
N GLY A 132 -19.40 -4.26 -13.46
CA GLY A 132 -20.06 -3.54 -12.37
C GLY A 132 -19.09 -2.95 -11.33
N LEU A 133 -19.52 -2.97 -10.07
CA LEU A 133 -18.84 -2.32 -8.95
C LEU A 133 -17.45 -2.91 -8.66
N GLU A 134 -17.31 -4.24 -8.80
CA GLU A 134 -16.04 -4.94 -8.55
C GLU A 134 -14.93 -4.45 -9.48
N ARG A 135 -15.26 -4.27 -10.77
CA ARG A 135 -14.35 -3.71 -11.77
C ARG A 135 -13.92 -2.29 -11.39
N GLN A 136 -14.88 -1.44 -11.01
CA GLN A 136 -14.60 -0.05 -10.64
C GLN A 136 -13.69 0.02 -9.40
N VAL A 137 -13.97 -0.79 -8.37
CA VAL A 137 -13.15 -0.85 -7.16
C VAL A 137 -11.75 -1.35 -7.50
N PHE A 138 -11.61 -2.42 -8.27
CA PHE A 138 -10.31 -3.00 -8.59
C PHE A 138 -9.42 -2.05 -9.40
N ILE A 139 -9.97 -1.39 -10.41
CA ILE A 139 -9.23 -0.41 -11.22
C ILE A 139 -8.87 0.82 -10.40
N LEU A 140 -9.80 1.31 -9.56
CA LEU A 140 -9.55 2.47 -8.70
C LEU A 140 -8.45 2.18 -7.65
N GLN A 141 -8.45 0.97 -7.09
CA GLN A 141 -7.40 0.51 -6.18
C GLN A 141 -6.04 0.40 -6.89
N ALA A 142 -6.01 -0.07 -8.14
CA ALA A 142 -4.79 -0.16 -8.93
C ALA A 142 -4.23 1.21 -9.34
N ALA A 143 -5.06 2.26 -9.36
CA ALA A 143 -4.67 3.66 -9.60
C ALA A 143 -4.18 4.38 -8.34
N MET A 144 -4.23 3.74 -7.16
CA MET A 144 -3.78 4.37 -5.91
C MET A 144 -2.25 4.61 -5.91
N PRO A 145 -1.79 5.70 -5.28
CA PRO A 145 -0.37 6.01 -5.18
C PRO A 145 0.39 4.95 -4.39
N THR A 146 1.71 5.07 -4.40
CA THR A 146 2.57 4.14 -3.64
C THR A 146 2.34 4.33 -2.14
N ALA A 147 2.19 3.23 -1.41
CA ALA A 147 1.87 3.26 0.02
C ALA A 147 3.04 3.80 0.85
N VAL A 148 2.76 4.64 1.85
CA VAL A 148 3.77 5.25 2.73
C VAL A 148 4.55 4.18 3.52
N VAL A 149 3.95 3.04 3.83
CA VAL A 149 4.63 1.90 4.48
C VAL A 149 5.88 1.42 3.72
N THR A 150 5.93 1.62 2.40
CA THR A 150 7.11 1.26 1.60
C THR A 150 8.33 2.11 1.96
N THR A 151 8.14 3.35 2.43
CA THR A 151 9.25 4.19 2.91
C THR A 151 9.81 3.63 4.21
N VAL A 152 8.94 3.22 5.14
CA VAL A 152 9.32 2.56 6.41
C VAL A 152 10.16 1.33 6.11
N LEU A 153 9.68 0.43 5.25
CA LEU A 153 10.43 -0.78 4.87
C LEU A 153 11.76 -0.42 4.20
N ALA A 154 11.77 0.57 3.31
CA ALA A 154 13.02 1.01 2.69
C ALA A 154 14.01 1.60 3.70
N THR A 155 13.53 2.25 4.77
CA THR A 155 14.37 2.73 5.87
C THR A 155 14.94 1.57 6.69
N GLU A 156 14.10 0.58 7.02
CA GLU A 156 14.47 -0.59 7.83
C GLU A 156 15.51 -1.46 7.12
N PHE A 157 15.36 -1.65 5.80
CA PHE A 157 16.24 -2.49 5.00
C PHE A 157 17.37 -1.75 4.28
N ALA A 158 17.52 -0.44 4.52
CA ALA A 158 18.47 0.44 3.81
C ALA A 158 18.34 0.38 2.27
N ALA A 159 17.12 0.12 1.77
CA ALA A 159 16.81 -0.07 0.35
C ALA A 159 16.54 1.28 -0.34
N ALA A 160 17.57 2.12 -0.42
CA ALA A 160 17.49 3.48 -1.00
C ALA A 160 16.28 4.31 -0.50
N PRO A 161 16.11 4.46 0.83
CA PRO A 161 14.90 5.05 1.42
C PRO A 161 14.56 6.45 0.92
N ARG A 162 15.58 7.21 0.51
CA ARG A 162 15.42 8.56 -0.06
C ARG A 162 14.69 8.54 -1.40
N LEU A 163 15.03 7.61 -2.29
CA LEU A 163 14.38 7.46 -3.59
C LEU A 163 12.93 6.99 -3.44
N VAL A 164 12.70 6.07 -2.50
CA VAL A 164 11.35 5.56 -2.20
C VAL A 164 10.48 6.66 -1.61
N ALA A 165 11.01 7.48 -0.69
CA ALA A 165 10.29 8.64 -0.14
C ALA A 165 9.90 9.67 -1.22
N ALA A 166 10.82 10.01 -2.12
CA ALA A 166 10.54 10.91 -3.24
C ALA A 166 9.47 10.34 -4.19
N ALA A 167 9.56 9.05 -4.51
CA ALA A 167 8.56 8.36 -5.34
C ALA A 167 7.18 8.32 -4.68
N VAL A 168 7.11 8.07 -3.37
CA VAL A 168 5.85 8.11 -2.62
C VAL A 168 5.25 9.50 -2.70
N LEU A 169 5.97 10.56 -2.30
CA LEU A 169 5.48 11.93 -2.32
C LEU A 169 4.99 12.34 -3.72
N LEU A 170 5.82 12.16 -4.75
CA LEU A 170 5.47 12.56 -6.10
C LEU A 170 4.30 11.73 -6.65
N SER A 171 4.21 10.43 -6.31
CA SER A 171 3.06 9.61 -6.68
C SER A 171 1.79 10.07 -5.97
N THR A 172 1.87 10.48 -4.70
CA THR A 172 0.73 11.01 -3.95
C THR A 172 0.23 12.31 -4.58
N LEU A 173 1.13 13.24 -4.91
CA LEU A 173 0.78 14.50 -5.59
C LEU A 173 0.17 14.23 -6.99
N ALA A 174 0.81 13.37 -7.79
CA ALA A 174 0.32 13.02 -9.12
C ALA A 174 -1.06 12.33 -9.07
N SER A 175 -1.29 11.48 -8.06
CA SER A 175 -2.54 10.72 -7.91
C SER A 175 -3.77 11.60 -7.77
N MET A 176 -3.65 12.85 -7.28
CA MET A 176 -4.78 13.78 -7.22
C MET A 176 -5.38 14.00 -8.61
N ALA A 177 -4.53 14.15 -9.63
CA ALA A 177 -4.97 14.26 -11.02
C ALA A 177 -5.36 12.89 -11.60
N THR A 178 -4.54 11.86 -11.36
CA THR A 178 -4.75 10.54 -11.99
C THR A 178 -6.01 9.84 -11.50
N ILE A 179 -6.28 9.86 -10.19
CA ILE A 179 -7.50 9.29 -9.60
C ILE A 179 -8.72 10.03 -10.13
N SER A 180 -8.67 11.36 -10.25
CA SER A 180 -9.76 12.15 -10.81
C SER A 180 -10.08 11.74 -12.26
N ILE A 181 -9.06 11.56 -13.09
CA ILE A 181 -9.22 11.09 -14.48
C ILE A 181 -9.78 9.67 -14.53
N VAL A 182 -9.22 8.75 -13.74
CA VAL A 182 -9.66 7.36 -13.69
C VAL A 182 -11.11 7.26 -13.23
N LEU A 183 -11.52 8.08 -12.27
CA LEU A 183 -12.90 8.11 -11.78
C LEU A 183 -13.88 8.59 -12.84
N VAL A 184 -13.54 9.64 -13.61
CA VAL A 184 -14.35 10.11 -14.75
C VAL A 184 -14.44 9.08 -15.88
N LEU A 185 -13.41 8.27 -16.08
CA LEU A 185 -13.43 7.20 -17.10
C LEU A 185 -14.23 5.97 -16.67
N LEU A 186 -14.43 5.77 -15.36
CA LEU A 186 -15.08 4.58 -14.79
C LEU A 186 -16.55 4.78 -14.45
N VAL A 187 -16.96 6.04 -14.19
CA VAL A 187 -18.34 6.47 -13.91
C VAL A 187 -19.01 6.90 -15.20
#